data_AF-H8K4N5-F1
#
_entry.id   AF-H8K4N5-F1
#
_cell.length_a   1.000
_cell.length_b   1.000
_cell.length_c   1.000
_cell.angle_alpha   90.00
_cell.angle_beta   90.00
_cell.angle_gamma   90.00
#
_symmetry.space_group_name_H-M   'P 1'
#
loop_
_entity.id
_entity.type
_entity.pdbx_description
1 polymer ?
#
loop_
_entity_poly.entity_id
_entity_poly.type
_entity_poly.pdbx_seq_one_letter_code
_entity_poly.pdbx_strand_id
1 'polypeptide(L)' 'MFYEIHQTMHSAINREKQIKAGLRDKKIKLIEQTNINWDDLYNEIIL' A
#
# COMPACT_ATOMS: atom_id res chain seq x y z
N MET A 1 -4.86 -3.41 -6.30
CA MET A 1 -3.51 -3.44 -5.66
C MET A 1 -3.23 -2.14 -4.93
N PHE A 2 -2.19 -2.02 -4.07
CA PHE A 2 -1.82 -0.75 -3.40
C PHE A 2 -0.29 -0.61 -3.28
N TYR A 3 0.23 0.60 -3.49
CA TYR A 3 1.60 0.98 -3.19
C TYR A 3 1.64 2.41 -2.64
N GLU A 4 2.70 2.74 -1.91
CA GLU A 4 2.98 4.10 -1.46
C GLU A 4 4.49 4.35 -1.48
N ILE A 5 4.88 5.56 -1.87
CA ILE A 5 6.30 5.95 -2.01
C ILE A 5 6.77 6.60 -0.71
N HIS A 6 7.97 6.21 -0.28
CA HIS A 6 8.61 6.71 0.93
C HIS A 6 9.98 7.29 0.60
N GLN A 7 10.31 8.45 1.18
CA GLN A 7 11.59 9.13 0.92
C GLN A 7 12.79 8.37 1.52
N THR A 8 12.58 7.60 2.58
CA THR A 8 13.65 6.85 3.24
C THR A 8 13.29 5.38 3.38
N MET A 9 14.33 4.54 3.41
CA MET A 9 14.17 3.12 3.72
C MET A 9 13.53 2.90 5.10
N HIS A 10 13.90 3.72 6.09
CA HIS A 10 13.39 3.58 7.45
C HIS A 10 11.87 3.84 7.54
N SER A 11 11.37 4.88 6.86
CA SER A 11 9.93 5.14 6.78
C SER A 11 9.17 4.02 6.08
N ALA A 12 9.72 3.48 4.98
CA ALA A 12 9.12 2.36 4.24
C ALA A 12 8.99 1.11 5.13
N ILE A 13 10.08 0.74 5.83
CA ILE A 13 10.12 -0.44 6.71
C ILE A 13 9.12 -0.29 7.87
N ASN A 14 9.07 0.89 8.50
CA ASN A 14 8.15 1.11 9.63
C ASN A 14 6.69 1.01 9.20
N ARG A 15 6.37 1.59 8.03
CA ARG A 15 5.03 1.49 7.46
C ARG A 15 4.66 0.06 7.11
N GLU A 16 5.55 -0.67 6.45
CA GLU A 16 5.34 -2.07 6.09
C GLU A 16 5.02 -2.90 7.34
N LYS A 17 5.76 -2.70 8.43
CA LYS A 17 5.50 -3.36 9.72
C LYS A 17 4.11 -3.01 10.27
N GLN A 18 3.72 -1.73 10.26
CA GLN A 18 2.40 -1.30 10.70
C GLN A 18 1.27 -1.95 9.89
N ILE A 19 1.40 -1.98 8.57
CA ILE A 19 0.42 -2.64 7.68
C ILE A 19 0.37 -4.13 8.01
N LYS A 20 1.52 -4.81 8.07
CA LYS A 20 1.61 -6.25 8.31
C LYS A 20 0.96 -6.67 9.63
N ALA A 21 1.17 -5.90 10.69
CA ALA A 21 0.57 -6.13 12.02
C ALA A 21 -0.93 -5.76 12.12
N GLY A 22 -1.48 -5.04 11.14
CA GLY A 22 -2.88 -4.63 11.12
C GLY A 22 -3.86 -5.75 10.74
N LEU A 23 -5.13 -5.56 11.13
CA LEU A 23 -6.25 -6.41 10.74
C LEU A 23 -6.48 -6.41 9.22
N ARG A 24 -7.00 -7.51 8.68
CA ARG A 24 -7.32 -7.64 7.25
C ARG A 24 -8.27 -6.54 6.77
N ASP A 25 -9.30 -6.21 7.55
CA ASP A 25 -10.26 -5.16 7.18
C ASP A 25 -9.62 -3.78 7.07
N LYS A 26 -8.61 -3.49 7.89
CA LYS A 26 -7.86 -2.23 7.78
C LYS A 26 -7.03 -2.19 6.50
N LYS A 27 -6.45 -3.31 6.07
CA LYS A 27 -5.73 -3.42 4.79
C LYS A 27 -6.68 -3.23 3.61
N ILE A 28 -7.86 -3.84 3.64
CA ILE A 28 -8.89 -3.69 2.60
C ILE A 28 -9.31 -2.22 2.48
N LYS A 29 -9.68 -1.58 3.60
CA LYS A 29 -10.05 -0.16 3.62
C LYS A 29 -8.94 0.75 3.09
N LEU A 30 -7.69 0.47 3.44
CA LEU A 30 -6.54 1.22 2.94
C LEU A 30 -6.41 1.12 1.41
N ILE A 31 -6.60 -0.08 0.85
CA ILE A 31 -6.57 -0.27 -0.61
C ILE A 31 -7.74 0.48 -1.24
N GLU A 32 -8.96 0.29 -0.74
CA GLU A 32 -10.18 0.89 -1.30
C GLU A 32 -10.19 2.43 -1.23
N GLN A 33 -9.46 3.03 -0.28
CA GLN A 33 -9.29 4.49 -0.20
C GLN A 33 -8.59 5.11 -1.42
N THR A 34 -7.76 4.33 -2.13
CA THR A 34 -6.93 4.84 -3.23
C THR A 34 -7.14 4.06 -4.53
N ASN A 35 -7.59 2.82 -4.44
CA ASN A 35 -7.84 1.93 -5.56
C ASN A 35 -9.12 1.11 -5.29
N ILE A 36 -10.27 1.77 -5.41
CA ILE A 36 -11.59 1.17 -5.16
C ILE A 36 -11.91 0.03 -6.13
N ASN A 37 -11.40 0.09 -7.36
CA ASN A 37 -11.65 -0.91 -8.40
C ASN A 37 -10.69 -2.10 -8.35
N TRP A 38 -9.72 -2.07 -7.42
CA TRP A 38 -8.67 -3.09 -7.29
C TRP A 38 -7.81 -3.26 -8.54
N ASP A 39 -7.67 -2.20 -9.33
CA ASP A 39 -6.88 -2.16 -10.56
C ASP A 39 -5.44 -2.67 -10.32
N ASP A 40 -4.88 -3.31 -11.35
CA ASP A 40 -3.47 -3.71 -11.35
C ASP A 40 -2.59 -2.49 -11.65
N LEU A 41 -1.86 -2.06 -10.63
CA LEU A 41 -1.03 -0.86 -10.67
C LEU A 41 0.38 -1.13 -11.22
N TYR A 42 0.71 -2.37 -11.62
CA TYR A 42 2.06 -2.71 -12.07
C TYR A 42 2.51 -1.85 -13.26
N ASN A 43 1.63 -1.63 -14.23
CA ASN A 43 1.92 -0.82 -15.41
C ASN A 43 2.19 0.65 -15.07
N GLU A 44 1.60 1.17 -13.99
CA GLU A 44 1.80 2.56 -13.53
C GLU A 44 3.15 2.75 -12.83
N ILE A 45 3.75 1.68 -12.31
CA ILE A 45 5.00 1.75 -11.53
C ILE A 45 6.26 1.69 -12.42
N ILE A 46 6.16 1.08 -13.60
CA ILE A 46 7.30 0.83 -14.50
C ILE A 46 7.56 1.98 -15.47
N LEU A 47 6.58 2.86 -15.67
CA LEU A 47 6.67 4.04 -16.53
C LEU A 47 7.25 5.23 -15.76
#